data_AF-A0A1W9RMF2-F1
#
_entry.id   AF-A0A1W9RMF2-F1
#
_cell.length_a   1.000
_cell.length_b   1.000
_cell.length_c   1.000
_cell.angle_alpha   90.00
_cell.angle_beta   90.00
_cell.angle_gamma   90.00
#
_symmetry.space_group_name_H-M   'P 1'
#
loop_
_entity.id
_entity.type
_entity.pdbx_description
1 polymer ?
#
loop_
_entity_poly.entity_id
_entity_poly.type
_entity_poly.pdbx_seq_one_letter_code
_entity_poly.pdbx_strand_id
1 'polypeptide(L)'
;MMLGCAAHVHKVGVGAKKGITVQKRQWYALWGLAPLNEIDTRTMAGDAKDYEIKTEASAVDIIINIFTSYITITSRTVTVTK
;
A
#
# COMPACT_ATOMS: atom_id res chain seq x y z
N MET A 1 -19.32 -0.28 -1.16
CA MET A 1 -18.21 0.61 -1.58
C MET A 1 -17.32 -0.21 -2.52
N MET A 2 -17.34 0.05 -3.83
CA MET A 2 -16.48 -0.68 -4.77
C MET A 2 -15.01 -0.39 -4.44
N LEU A 3 -14.24 -1.43 -4.14
CA LEU A 3 -12.83 -1.40 -3.73
C LEU A 3 -11.89 -0.74 -4.77
N GLY A 4 -12.39 -0.38 -5.96
CA GLY A 4 -11.59 0.13 -7.08
C GLY A 4 -11.37 1.64 -7.14
N CYS A 5 -12.07 2.48 -6.37
CA CYS A 5 -11.98 3.94 -6.53
C CYS A 5 -10.79 4.61 -5.79
N ALA A 6 -10.12 3.89 -4.88
CA ALA A 6 -9.05 4.43 -4.04
C ALA A 6 -7.77 3.57 -4.08
N ALA A 7 -7.47 2.97 -5.23
CA ALA A 7 -6.18 2.34 -5.47
C ALA A 7 -5.29 3.31 -6.25
N HIS A 8 -4.13 3.66 -5.70
CA HIS A 8 -3.10 4.43 -6.40
C HIS A 8 -2.06 3.46 -6.96
N VAL A 9 -1.98 3.38 -8.28
CA VAL A 9 -1.04 2.51 -9.00
C VAL A 9 0.06 3.37 -9.62
N HIS A 10 1.30 3.04 -9.31
CA HIS A 10 2.48 3.68 -9.87
C HIS A 10 3.38 2.62 -10.52
N LYS A 11 3.71 2.81 -11.80
CA LYS A 11 4.59 1.91 -12.55
C LYS A 11 6.00 2.49 -12.59
N VAL A 12 6.98 1.65 -12.27
CA VAL A 12 8.40 1.93 -12.40
C VAL A 12 8.94 1.15 -13.60
N GLY A 13 9.69 1.83 -14.47
CA GLY A 13 10.16 1.25 -15.74
C GLY A 13 8.98 0.97 -16.68
N VAL A 14 8.92 -0.24 -17.24
CA VAL A 14 7.78 -0.67 -18.08
C VAL A 14 6.66 -1.39 -17.30
N GLY A 15 6.76 -1.46 -15.97
CA GLY A 15 5.80 -2.14 -15.09
C GLY A 15 6.08 -3.64 -14.88
N ALA A 16 5.28 -4.28 -14.01
CA ALA A 16 5.51 -5.67 -13.58
C ALA A 16 5.53 -6.68 -14.75
N LYS A 17 6.47 -7.64 -14.71
CA LYS A 17 6.65 -8.68 -15.75
C LYS A 17 6.53 -10.11 -15.23
N LYS A 18 6.92 -10.36 -13.97
CA LYS A 18 7.03 -11.73 -13.42
C LYS A 18 5.83 -12.14 -12.56
N GLY A 19 4.97 -11.20 -12.18
CA GLY A 19 3.80 -11.42 -11.33
C GLY A 19 4.13 -11.71 -9.86
N ILE A 20 5.37 -11.45 -9.41
CA ILE A 20 5.77 -11.73 -8.02
C ILE A 20 5.32 -10.56 -7.14
N THR A 21 4.45 -10.85 -6.17
CA THR A 21 3.80 -9.83 -5.34
C THR A 21 4.32 -9.85 -3.91
N VAL A 22 4.69 -8.69 -3.39
CA VAL A 22 5.07 -8.47 -1.98
C VAL A 22 4.15 -7.42 -1.38
N GLN A 23 3.54 -7.73 -0.24
CA GLN A 23 2.61 -6.81 0.44
C GLN A 23 3.16 -6.38 1.81
N LYS A 24 3.02 -5.10 2.10
CA LYS A 24 3.27 -4.53 3.44
C LYS A 24 2.16 -3.55 3.81
N ARG A 25 1.91 -3.41 5.10
CA ARG A 25 0.92 -2.46 5.63
C ARG A 25 1.60 -1.19 6.09
N GLN A 26 1.12 -0.05 5.59
CA GLN A 26 1.52 1.27 6.03
C GLN A 26 0.50 1.83 7.01
N TRP A 27 0.98 2.37 8.11
CA TRP A 27 0.21 2.95 9.19
C TRP A 27 0.40 4.45 9.22
N TYR A 28 -0.68 5.15 9.54
CA TYR A 28 -0.70 6.59 9.65
C TYR A 28 -1.45 7.01 10.92
N ALA A 29 -0.99 8.09 11.54
CA ALA A 29 -1.72 8.87 12.53
C ALA A 29 -2.40 10.07 11.88
N LEU A 30 -3.31 10.71 12.63
CA LEU A 30 -4.04 11.90 12.21
C LEU A 30 -4.74 11.70 10.86
N TRP A 31 -5.44 10.58 10.71
CA TRP A 31 -6.22 10.21 9.52
C TRP A 31 -5.42 10.17 8.19
N GLY A 32 -4.11 9.92 8.25
CA GLY A 32 -3.27 9.80 7.06
C GLY A 32 -2.17 10.86 6.94
N LEU A 33 -2.12 11.83 7.85
CA LEU A 33 -1.16 12.94 7.76
C LEU A 33 0.25 12.53 8.17
N ALA A 34 0.39 11.73 9.24
CA ALA A 34 1.68 11.39 9.82
C ALA A 34 1.98 9.89 9.65
N PRO A 35 3.00 9.47 8.87
CA PRO A 35 3.35 8.06 8.75
C PRO A 35 3.94 7.54 10.07
N LEU A 36 3.50 6.34 10.48
CA LEU A 36 3.98 5.67 11.70
C LEU A 36 5.01 4.58 11.41
N ASN A 37 5.13 4.16 10.16
CA ASN A 37 6.16 3.25 9.71
C ASN A 37 6.62 3.61 8.28
N GLU A 38 7.86 3.25 7.99
CA GLU A 38 8.46 3.45 6.69
C GLU A 38 8.26 2.20 5.82
N ILE A 39 7.77 2.42 4.60
CA ILE A 39 7.62 1.37 3.58
C ILE A 39 8.57 1.67 2.44
N ASP A 40 9.73 1.03 2.47
CA ASP A 40 10.68 1.09 1.36
C ASP A 40 10.24 0.13 0.23
N THR A 41 9.58 0.69 -0.77
CA THR A 41 9.12 -0.03 -1.96
C THR A 41 10.28 -0.49 -2.85
N ARG A 42 11.45 0.15 -2.80
CA ARG A 42 12.65 -0.28 -3.52
C ARG A 42 13.21 -1.56 -2.91
N THR A 43 13.29 -1.62 -1.58
CA THR A 43 13.66 -2.86 -0.89
C THR A 43 12.64 -3.97 -1.14
N MET A 44 11.33 -3.66 -1.22
CA MET A 44 10.31 -4.63 -1.63
C MET A 44 10.50 -5.10 -3.09
N ALA A 45 10.92 -4.21 -3.99
CA ALA A 45 11.24 -4.50 -5.39
C ALA A 45 12.53 -5.33 -5.57
N GLY A 46 13.47 -5.29 -4.62
CA GLY A 46 14.76 -5.99 -4.71
C GLY A 46 15.51 -5.58 -5.98
N ASP A 47 16.00 -6.56 -6.74
CA ASP A 47 16.76 -6.30 -7.99
C ASP A 47 15.88 -6.02 -9.23
N ALA A 48 14.55 -5.93 -9.08
CA ALA A 48 13.65 -5.67 -10.20
C ALA A 48 13.78 -4.22 -10.70
N LYS A 49 14.09 -4.05 -11.99
CA LYS A 49 14.11 -2.75 -12.66
C LYS A 49 12.72 -2.27 -13.07
N ASP A 50 11.84 -3.21 -13.38
CA ASP A 50 10.46 -2.96 -13.77
C ASP A 50 9.53 -3.55 -12.70
N TYR A 51 8.69 -2.72 -12.10
CA TYR A 51 7.71 -3.16 -11.09
C TYR A 51 6.56 -2.18 -10.97
N GLU A 52 5.47 -2.62 -10.37
CA GLU A 52 4.28 -1.83 -10.09
C GLU A 52 4.06 -1.72 -8.59
N ILE A 53 3.81 -0.51 -8.11
CA ILE A 53 3.45 -0.22 -6.74
C ILE A 53 1.96 0.10 -6.72
N LYS A 54 1.18 -0.69 -6.00
CA LYS A 54 -0.25 -0.46 -5.77
C LYS A 54 -0.48 -0.17 -4.30
N THR A 55 -1.00 1.01 -3.98
CA THR A 55 -1.41 1.38 -2.63
C THR A 55 -2.93 1.48 -2.58
N GLU A 56 -3.56 0.75 -1.66
CA GLU A 56 -5.03 0.74 -1.54
C GLU A 56 -5.50 0.55 -0.10
N ALA A 57 -6.75 0.92 0.15
CA ALA A 57 -7.46 0.47 1.34
C ALA A 57 -8.06 -0.91 1.04
N SER A 58 -7.35 -1.98 1.45
CA SER A 58 -7.86 -3.35 1.30
C SER A 58 -9.08 -3.57 2.20
N ALA A 59 -9.84 -4.66 1.98
CA ALA A 59 -10.94 -5.03 2.87
C ALA A 59 -10.50 -5.14 4.34
N VAL A 60 -9.29 -5.65 4.57
CA VAL A 60 -8.70 -5.76 5.92
C VAL A 60 -8.39 -4.38 6.49
N ASP A 61 -7.85 -3.46 5.70
CA ASP A 61 -7.60 -2.08 6.15
C ASP A 61 -8.92 -1.37 6.49
N ILE A 62 -9.99 -1.59 5.72
CA ILE A 62 -11.30 -1.00 6.02
C ILE A 62 -11.81 -1.47 7.39
N ILE A 63 -11.74 -2.78 7.65
CA ILE A 63 -12.15 -3.35 8.95
C ILE A 63 -11.31 -2.75 10.08
N ILE A 64 -9.98 -2.70 9.92
CA ILE A 64 -9.08 -2.10 10.93
C ILE A 64 -9.45 -0.64 11.17
N ASN A 65 -9.62 0.15 10.09
CA ASN A 65 -9.88 1.57 10.15
C ASN A 65 -11.23 1.89 10.83
N ILE A 66 -12.23 1.01 10.76
CA ILE A 66 -13.48 1.19 11.51
C ILE A 66 -13.20 1.29 13.03
N PHE A 67 -12.27 0.49 13.55
CA PHE A 67 -11.94 0.49 14.98
C PHE A 67 -10.86 1.52 15.34
N THR A 68 -9.84 1.69 14.49
CA THR A 68 -8.67 2.51 14.83
C THR A 68 -8.83 3.99 14.48
N SER A 69 -9.76 4.35 13.58
CA SER A 69 -9.96 5.75 13.18
C SER A 69 -10.49 6.64 14.31
N TYR A 70 -11.16 6.07 15.32
CA TYR A 70 -11.59 6.80 16.52
C TYR A 70 -10.41 7.40 17.29
N ILE A 71 -9.26 6.72 17.29
CA ILE A 71 -8.01 7.21 17.86
C ILE A 71 -7.09 7.84 16.81
N THR A 72 -7.63 8.24 15.66
CA THR A 72 -6.93 8.88 14.53
C THR A 72 -5.93 8.01 13.78
N ILE A 73 -5.91 6.69 14.02
CA ILE A 73 -4.98 5.75 13.38
C ILE A 73 -5.66 5.10 12.17
N THR A 74 -4.99 5.10 11.02
CA THR A 74 -5.46 4.45 9.80
C THR A 74 -4.37 3.60 9.16
N SER A 75 -4.76 2.59 8.40
CA SER A 75 -3.86 1.74 7.62
C SER A 75 -4.21 1.71 6.14
N ARG A 76 -3.18 1.43 5.33
CA ARG A 76 -3.27 1.14 3.89
C ARG A 76 -2.34 -0.01 3.54
N THR A 77 -2.70 -0.79 2.54
CA THR A 77 -1.86 -1.87 2.02
C THR A 77 -1.07 -1.37 0.81
N VAL A 78 0.25 -1.55 0.87
CA VAL A 78 1.19 -1.31 -0.23
C VAL A 78 1.60 -2.65 -0.80
N THR A 79 1.40 -2.81 -2.10
CA THR A 79 1.69 -4.01 -2.86
C THR A 79 2.73 -3.68 -3.93
N VAL A 80 3.82 -4.42 -3.99
CA VAL A 80 4.82 -4.32 -5.06
C VAL A 80 4.76 -5.59 -5.90
N THR A 81 4.48 -5.44 -7.18
CA THR A 81 4.45 -6.53 -8.15
C THR A 81 5.62 -6.39 -9.12
N LYS A 82 6.44 -7.42 -9.26
CA LYS A 82 7.62 -7.45 -10.15
C LYS A 82 7.35 -8.29 -11.39
#